data_AF-A0A8J9YD36-F1
#
_entry.id   AF-A0A8J9YD36-F1
#
_cell.length_a   1.000
_cell.length_b   1.000
_cell.length_c   1.000
_cell.angle_alpha   90.00
_cell.angle_beta   90.00
_cell.angle_gamma   90.00
#
_symmetry.space_group_name_H-M   'P 1'
#
loop_
_entity.id
_entity.type
_entity.pdbx_description
1 polymer ?
#
loop_
_entity_poly.entity_id
_entity_poly.type
_entity_poly.pdbx_seq_one_letter_code
_entity_poly.pdbx_strand_id
1 'polypeptide(L)'
;MAEAAASTCTNNPNAEIVRGQVFEVGPRYKNLQYIGEGAYGMVVSAYDSIKLSKVAIKKISPFEHQTYCQRTLREIKILTRFKHENIIDIRDILRADTIDQMKDVYIVQCLMETDLYKLLKTQKLSNDHICYFLYQILRGLKYIHSANVLHRDLKPSNLLLNTTCDLKICDFGLARVADPDHDHTGFLTEYVATRWYRAPEIMLNSKGYTKSIDIWSVGCILAEMLSNRPIFPGKHYLDQLNHILGVLGSPSQEDLDCIINEKARSYLESLPYKPRVPWTELFPGADTRALDLLHRMLTFNPHKRITVEEALAHPYLEQYYDPNDEPVAEEPFRFTMELDNLPKETLKKFIFEETLLFKQLNENA
;
A
#
# COMPACT_ATOMS: atom_id res chain seq x y z
N MET A 1 -21.28 41.13 -5.18
CA MET A 1 -22.33 40.11 -5.00
C MET A 1 -21.74 39.03 -4.12
N ALA A 2 -22.25 38.92 -2.89
CA ALA A 2 -21.78 37.97 -1.90
C ALA A 2 -22.39 36.60 -2.21
N GLU A 3 -21.57 35.58 -2.43
CA GLU A 3 -22.01 34.19 -2.42
C GLU A 3 -22.15 33.72 -0.97
N ALA A 4 -23.39 33.42 -0.60
CA ALA A 4 -23.75 32.89 0.70
C ALA A 4 -23.21 31.46 0.86
N ALA A 5 -22.39 31.25 1.88
CA ALA A 5 -22.04 29.92 2.35
C ALA A 5 -23.31 29.24 2.91
N ALA A 6 -23.80 28.21 2.22
CA ALA A 6 -24.86 27.36 2.74
C ALA A 6 -24.29 26.50 3.88
N SER A 7 -24.45 26.95 5.13
CA SER A 7 -24.28 26.08 6.29
C SER A 7 -25.50 25.17 6.41
N THR A 8 -25.41 23.96 5.88
CA THR A 8 -26.37 22.90 6.21
C THR A 8 -26.08 22.43 7.64
N CYS A 9 -26.82 22.96 8.61
CA CYS A 9 -26.73 22.53 10.01
C CYS A 9 -27.17 21.06 10.11
N THR A 10 -26.27 20.21 10.58
CA THR A 10 -26.59 18.88 11.09
C THR A 10 -27.34 19.04 12.42
N ASN A 11 -28.49 18.38 12.60
CA ASN A 11 -29.21 18.36 13.89
C ASN A 11 -28.43 17.58 14.99
N ASN A 12 -27.32 16.93 14.62
CA ASN A 12 -26.45 16.21 15.53
C ASN A 12 -25.26 17.11 15.93
N PRO A 13 -25.14 17.53 17.21
CA PRO A 13 -24.05 18.41 17.66
C PRO A 13 -22.66 17.76 17.58
N ASN A 14 -22.61 16.44 17.39
CA ASN A 14 -21.38 15.67 17.21
C ASN A 14 -21.00 15.46 15.73
N ALA A 15 -21.72 16.09 14.81
CA ALA A 15 -21.49 15.95 13.38
C ALA A 15 -21.00 17.26 12.74
N GLU A 16 -19.92 17.19 11.97
CA GLU A 16 -19.46 18.28 11.10
C GLU A 16 -19.61 17.87 9.63
N ILE A 17 -19.76 18.83 8.70
CA ILE A 17 -19.83 18.57 7.26
C ILE A 17 -18.53 19.02 6.60
N VAL A 18 -17.89 18.12 5.86
CA VAL A 18 -16.72 18.41 5.04
C VAL A 18 -17.02 18.06 3.60
N ARG A 19 -16.95 19.06 2.70
CA ARG A 19 -17.24 18.90 1.26
C ARG A 19 -18.55 18.14 0.95
N GLY A 20 -19.60 18.42 1.73
CA GLY A 20 -20.92 17.80 1.55
C GLY A 20 -21.09 16.41 2.17
N GLN A 21 -20.05 15.85 2.81
CA GLN A 21 -20.15 14.59 3.56
C GLN A 21 -20.23 14.85 5.06
N VAL A 22 -21.14 14.14 5.74
CA VAL A 22 -21.31 14.22 7.20
C VAL A 22 -20.25 13.36 7.90
N PHE A 23 -19.59 13.91 8.92
CA PHE A 23 -18.65 13.20 9.80
C PHE A 23 -19.17 13.22 11.24
N GLU A 24 -19.58 12.06 11.74
CA GLU A 24 -20.11 11.89 13.11
C GLU A 24 -18.99 11.42 14.06
N VAL A 25 -18.05 12.32 14.35
CA VAL A 25 -16.82 12.00 15.11
C VAL A 25 -16.66 12.81 16.40
N GLY A 26 -17.60 13.72 16.67
CA GLY A 26 -17.69 14.46 17.92
C GLY A 26 -18.19 13.61 19.09
N PRO A 27 -18.04 14.09 20.34
CA PRO A 27 -17.46 15.38 20.70
C PRO A 27 -15.93 15.33 20.79
N ARG A 28 -15.28 14.15 20.64
CA ARG A 28 -13.84 14.01 20.84
C ARG A 28 -13.03 14.68 19.73
N TYR A 29 -13.35 14.38 18.48
CA TYR A 29 -12.62 14.88 17.31
C TYR A 29 -13.36 16.07 16.71
N LYS A 30 -12.69 17.22 16.61
CA LYS A 30 -13.28 18.49 16.18
C LYS A 30 -12.42 19.19 15.14
N ASN A 31 -12.96 20.26 14.54
CA ASN A 31 -12.26 21.16 13.62
C ASN A 31 -11.76 20.42 12.37
N LEU A 32 -12.66 19.74 11.67
CA LEU A 32 -12.31 18.86 10.56
C LEU A 32 -11.82 19.67 9.35
N GLN A 33 -10.72 19.24 8.74
CA GLN A 33 -10.19 19.83 7.51
C GLN A 33 -9.90 18.73 6.48
N TYR A 34 -10.33 18.96 5.24
CA TYR A 34 -10.14 18.00 4.16
C TYR A 34 -8.65 17.77 3.84
N ILE A 35 -8.23 16.50 3.72
CA ILE A 35 -6.89 16.10 3.26
C ILE A 35 -6.97 15.51 1.85
N GLY A 36 -7.87 14.56 1.64
CA GLY A 36 -7.92 13.79 0.40
C GLY A 36 -9.11 12.84 0.36
N GLU A 37 -9.29 12.22 -0.79
CA GLU A 37 -10.35 11.22 -1.03
C GLU A 37 -9.74 10.07 -1.84
N GLY A 38 -9.93 8.85 -1.33
CA GLY A 38 -9.53 7.62 -1.99
C GLY A 38 -10.73 6.92 -2.61
N ALA A 39 -10.51 5.74 -3.20
CA ALA A 39 -11.56 4.98 -3.88
C ALA A 39 -12.72 4.50 -2.97
N TYR A 40 -12.57 4.59 -1.65
CA TYR A 40 -13.51 4.02 -0.68
C TYR A 40 -13.76 4.91 0.54
N GLY A 41 -13.28 6.16 0.53
CA GLY A 41 -13.46 7.04 1.68
C GLY A 41 -12.79 8.40 1.59
N MET A 42 -13.29 9.33 2.40
CA MET A 42 -12.73 10.67 2.58
C MET A 42 -11.83 10.70 3.81
N VAL A 43 -10.68 11.36 3.69
CA VAL A 43 -9.72 11.56 4.79
C VAL A 43 -9.70 13.03 5.18
N VAL A 44 -9.80 13.29 6.48
CA VAL A 44 -9.78 14.63 7.08
C VAL A 44 -8.77 14.68 8.22
N SER A 45 -8.15 15.83 8.48
CA SER A 45 -7.46 16.07 9.74
C SER A 45 -8.47 16.50 10.79
N ALA A 46 -8.29 16.08 12.04
CA ALA A 46 -9.10 16.49 13.18
C ALA A 46 -8.20 16.84 14.38
N TYR A 47 -8.71 17.64 15.31
CA TYR A 47 -8.11 17.83 16.62
C TYR A 47 -8.73 16.85 17.63
N ASP A 48 -7.90 15.98 18.21
CA ASP A 48 -8.30 15.11 19.32
C ASP A 48 -8.29 15.92 20.63
N SER A 49 -9.47 16.23 21.15
CA SER A 49 -9.63 17.02 22.39
C SER A 49 -9.18 16.31 23.66
N ILE A 50 -9.00 14.98 23.64
CA ILE A 50 -8.51 14.20 24.78
C ILE A 50 -6.98 14.16 24.78
N LYS A 51 -6.37 13.82 23.63
CA LYS A 51 -4.90 13.72 23.50
C LYS A 51 -4.21 15.05 23.17
N LEU A 52 -4.99 16.10 22.90
CA LEU A 52 -4.51 17.45 22.56
C LEU A 52 -3.55 17.45 21.36
N SER A 53 -3.84 16.63 20.35
CA SER A 53 -3.01 16.46 19.16
C SER A 53 -3.85 16.35 17.89
N LYS A 54 -3.28 16.69 16.73
CA LYS A 54 -3.93 16.45 15.44
C LYS A 54 -3.82 14.98 15.03
N VAL A 55 -4.87 14.48 14.39
CA VAL A 55 -4.99 13.11 13.87
C VAL A 55 -5.55 13.15 12.44
N ALA A 56 -5.38 12.06 11.70
CA ALA A 56 -6.11 11.81 10.47
C ALA A 56 -7.31 10.91 10.77
N ILE A 57 -8.47 11.21 10.16
CA ILE A 57 -9.68 10.40 10.26
C ILE A 57 -10.12 10.03 8.85
N LYS A 58 -10.15 8.72 8.59
CA LYS A 58 -10.61 8.13 7.34
C LYS A 58 -12.04 7.63 7.51
N LYS A 59 -13.00 8.29 6.87
CA LYS A 59 -14.39 7.84 6.80
C LYS A 59 -14.55 6.82 5.67
N ILE A 60 -15.11 5.66 5.97
CA ILE A 60 -15.36 4.56 5.03
C ILE A 60 -16.84 4.18 5.07
N SER A 61 -17.47 4.05 3.91
CA SER A 61 -18.87 3.64 3.75
C SER A 61 -18.97 2.34 2.92
N PRO A 62 -18.50 1.18 3.43
CA PRO A 62 -18.21 0.03 2.59
C PRO A 62 -19.41 -0.89 2.34
N PHE A 63 -20.49 -0.76 3.10
CA PHE A 63 -21.50 -1.80 3.27
C PHE A 63 -22.43 -2.03 2.07
N GLU A 64 -22.32 -1.23 1.02
CA GLU A 64 -23.04 -1.45 -0.23
C GLU A 64 -22.38 -2.50 -1.14
N HIS A 65 -21.07 -2.69 -1.02
CA HIS A 65 -20.28 -3.54 -1.91
C HIS A 65 -19.44 -4.57 -1.14
N GLN A 66 -19.57 -5.85 -1.50
CA GLN A 66 -18.82 -6.95 -0.89
C GLN A 66 -17.30 -6.72 -0.92
N THR A 67 -16.77 -6.25 -2.07
CA THR A 67 -15.34 -5.97 -2.24
C THR A 67 -14.84 -4.87 -1.29
N TYR A 68 -15.65 -3.85 -1.01
CA TYR A 68 -15.28 -2.78 -0.08
C TYR A 68 -15.32 -3.26 1.38
N CYS A 69 -16.32 -4.08 1.75
CA CYS A 69 -16.35 -4.73 3.05
C CYS A 69 -15.11 -5.60 3.28
N GLN A 70 -14.72 -6.42 2.29
CA GLN A 70 -13.52 -7.25 2.37
C GLN A 70 -12.25 -6.42 2.58
N ARG A 71 -12.07 -5.34 1.81
CA ARG A 71 -10.90 -4.45 1.94
C ARG A 71 -10.86 -3.79 3.32
N THR A 72 -12.00 -3.28 3.79
CA THR A 72 -12.12 -2.64 5.11
C THR A 72 -11.78 -3.61 6.24
N LEU A 73 -12.35 -4.82 6.20
CA LEU A 73 -12.08 -5.84 7.20
C LEU A 73 -10.59 -6.25 7.23
N ARG A 74 -9.97 -6.45 6.05
CA ARG A 74 -8.54 -6.77 5.97
C ARG A 74 -7.67 -5.65 6.53
N GLU A 75 -7.95 -4.40 6.14
CA GLU A 75 -7.21 -3.23 6.62
C GLU A 75 -7.28 -3.14 8.15
N ILE A 76 -8.47 -3.27 8.74
CA ILE A 76 -8.63 -3.24 10.20
C ILE A 76 -7.88 -4.40 10.85
N LYS A 77 -8.12 -5.65 10.45
CA LYS A 77 -7.51 -6.82 11.10
C LYS A 77 -5.98 -6.82 11.05
N ILE A 78 -5.41 -6.33 9.95
CA ILE A 78 -3.95 -6.26 9.78
C ILE A 78 -3.38 -5.14 10.65
N LEU A 79 -3.91 -3.92 10.54
CA LEU A 79 -3.37 -2.75 11.20
C LEU A 79 -3.57 -2.77 12.73
N THR A 80 -4.60 -3.44 13.25
CA THR A 80 -4.75 -3.62 14.71
C THR A 80 -3.71 -4.56 15.31
N ARG A 81 -3.09 -5.43 14.50
CA ARG A 81 -2.04 -6.36 14.93
C ARG A 81 -0.63 -5.84 14.65
N PHE A 82 -0.47 -4.89 13.73
CA PHE A 82 0.84 -4.35 13.35
C PHE A 82 1.25 -3.20 14.27
N LYS A 83 2.49 -3.25 14.76
CA LYS A 83 3.11 -2.20 15.56
C LYS A 83 4.53 -1.97 15.05
N HIS A 84 4.67 -0.98 14.17
CA HIS A 84 5.94 -0.66 13.52
C HIS A 84 6.00 0.82 13.16
N GLU A 85 7.17 1.45 13.29
CA GLU A 85 7.32 2.89 13.04
C GLU A 85 7.08 3.26 11.58
N ASN A 86 7.45 2.40 10.64
CA ASN A 86 7.24 2.60 9.21
C ASN A 86 5.91 2.05 8.66
N ILE A 87 4.96 1.73 9.53
CA ILE A 87 3.60 1.32 9.16
C ILE A 87 2.61 2.29 9.82
N ILE A 88 1.52 2.63 9.12
CA ILE A 88 0.46 3.48 9.69
C ILE A 88 -0.24 2.77 10.86
N ASP A 89 -0.54 3.50 11.92
CA ASP A 89 -1.23 2.98 13.10
C ASP A 89 -2.75 3.14 12.99
N ILE A 90 -3.49 2.38 13.81
CA ILE A 90 -4.88 2.68 14.16
C ILE A 90 -4.90 3.11 15.63
N ARG A 91 -5.29 4.36 15.86
CA ARG A 91 -5.37 4.97 17.20
C ARG A 91 -6.76 4.86 17.82
N ASP A 92 -7.79 4.88 16.98
CA ASP A 92 -9.19 4.76 17.40
C ASP A 92 -10.05 4.28 16.22
N ILE A 93 -11.20 3.66 16.50
CA ILE A 93 -12.20 3.32 15.49
C ILE A 93 -13.58 3.72 15.99
N LEU A 94 -14.24 4.62 15.24
CA LEU A 94 -15.59 5.08 15.52
C LEU A 94 -16.58 4.45 14.54
N ARG A 95 -17.76 4.12 15.06
CA ARG A 95 -18.91 3.60 14.33
C ARG A 95 -20.16 3.77 15.20
N ALA A 96 -21.35 3.60 14.62
CA ALA A 96 -22.61 3.65 15.38
C ALA A 96 -22.74 2.50 16.38
N ASP A 97 -23.47 2.68 17.49
CA ASP A 97 -23.52 1.73 18.62
C ASP A 97 -24.05 0.33 18.26
N THR A 98 -24.93 0.26 17.28
CA THR A 98 -25.54 -1.00 16.80
C THR A 98 -25.17 -1.27 15.34
N ILE A 99 -25.13 -2.56 14.97
CA ILE A 99 -24.81 -2.99 13.60
C ILE A 99 -25.80 -2.44 12.55
N ASP A 100 -27.08 -2.31 12.92
CA ASP A 100 -28.13 -1.82 12.03
C ASP A 100 -27.95 -0.33 11.71
N GLN A 101 -27.48 0.45 12.69
CA GLN A 101 -27.19 1.87 12.53
C GLN A 101 -25.83 2.14 11.91
N MET A 102 -24.92 1.16 11.90
CA MET A 102 -23.57 1.30 11.34
C MET A 102 -23.62 1.44 9.81
N LYS A 103 -23.57 2.68 9.33
CA LYS A 103 -23.44 3.03 7.90
C LYS A 103 -22.01 3.35 7.50
N ASP A 104 -21.28 3.94 8.43
CA ASP A 104 -19.92 4.43 8.25
C ASP A 104 -19.00 3.87 9.35
N VAL A 105 -17.73 3.70 9.00
CA VAL A 105 -16.64 3.42 9.95
C VAL A 105 -15.61 4.54 9.80
N TYR A 106 -15.15 5.08 10.92
CA TYR A 106 -14.12 6.11 10.96
C TYR A 106 -12.87 5.55 11.61
N ILE A 107 -11.80 5.43 10.83
CA ILE A 107 -10.50 4.96 11.32
C ILE A 107 -9.64 6.17 11.64
N VAL A 108 -9.21 6.30 12.90
CA VAL A 108 -8.35 7.39 13.38
C VAL A 108 -6.91 6.91 13.37
N GLN A 109 -6.01 7.69 12.77
CA GLN A 109 -4.61 7.34 12.54
C GLN A 109 -3.71 8.54 12.88
N CYS A 110 -2.39 8.33 12.94
CA CYS A 110 -1.47 9.46 12.96
C CYS A 110 -1.62 10.35 11.72
N LEU A 111 -1.52 11.66 11.93
CA LEU A 111 -1.55 12.62 10.83
C LEU A 111 -0.17 12.69 10.17
N MET A 112 -0.15 12.56 8.85
CA MET A 112 1.04 12.74 8.00
C MET A 112 0.78 13.90 7.04
N GLU A 113 1.80 14.72 6.79
CA GLU A 113 1.67 15.99 6.07
C GLU A 113 1.54 15.80 4.56
N THR A 114 2.20 14.81 3.99
CA THR A 114 2.17 14.52 2.55
C THR A 114 2.33 13.04 2.27
N ASP A 115 2.40 12.70 0.99
CA ASP A 115 2.74 11.38 0.48
C ASP A 115 3.86 11.51 -0.55
N LEU A 116 4.59 10.41 -0.79
CA LEU A 116 5.71 10.41 -1.72
C LEU A 116 5.27 10.78 -3.15
N TYR A 117 4.04 10.45 -3.56
CA TYR A 117 3.50 10.84 -4.86
C TYR A 117 3.42 12.36 -5.03
N LYS A 118 2.88 13.09 -4.04
CA LYS A 118 2.84 14.57 -4.05
C LYS A 118 4.24 15.17 -3.97
N LEU A 119 5.14 14.56 -3.18
CA LEU A 119 6.52 15.03 -3.06
C LEU A 119 7.24 14.96 -4.42
N LEU A 120 7.15 13.81 -5.11
CA LEU A 120 7.80 13.59 -6.41
C LEU A 120 7.26 14.47 -7.55
N LYS A 121 6.07 15.07 -7.40
CA LYS A 121 5.57 16.06 -8.36
C LYS A 121 6.24 17.43 -8.26
N THR A 122 6.80 17.76 -7.10
CA THR A 122 7.21 19.14 -6.80
C THR A 122 8.68 19.25 -6.39
N GLN A 123 9.28 18.17 -5.90
CA GLN A 123 10.63 18.15 -5.36
C GLN A 123 11.50 17.12 -6.08
N LYS A 124 12.74 17.50 -6.38
CA LYS A 124 13.79 16.56 -6.76
C LYS A 124 14.49 16.09 -5.49
N LEU A 125 14.55 14.78 -5.28
CA LEU A 125 15.16 14.21 -4.08
C LEU A 125 16.69 14.18 -4.22
N SER A 126 17.40 14.45 -3.12
CA SER A 126 18.84 14.15 -3.02
C SER A 126 19.05 12.65 -2.86
N ASN A 127 20.25 12.15 -3.17
CA ASN A 127 20.59 10.74 -2.95
C ASN A 127 20.34 10.30 -1.50
N ASP A 128 20.66 11.15 -0.53
CA ASP A 128 20.46 10.83 0.90
C ASP A 128 18.99 10.67 1.26
N HIS A 129 18.11 11.52 0.72
CA HIS A 129 16.65 11.36 0.89
C HIS A 129 16.16 10.06 0.22
N ILE A 130 16.63 9.75 -1.00
CA ILE A 130 16.25 8.51 -1.70
C ILE A 130 16.69 7.29 -0.89
N CYS A 131 17.92 7.29 -0.40
CA CYS A 131 18.47 6.23 0.43
C CYS A 131 17.67 6.07 1.74
N TYR A 132 17.33 7.17 2.42
CA TYR A 132 16.59 7.14 3.68
C TYR A 132 15.15 6.68 3.50
N PHE A 133 14.45 7.17 2.46
CA PHE A 133 13.09 6.69 2.16
C PHE A 133 13.10 5.21 1.75
N LEU A 134 14.06 4.77 0.93
CA LEU A 134 14.18 3.37 0.54
C LEU A 134 14.41 2.46 1.75
N TYR A 135 15.31 2.86 2.66
CA TYR A 135 15.53 2.15 3.92
C TYR A 135 14.24 1.99 4.73
N GLN A 136 13.52 3.08 4.97
CA GLN A 136 12.27 3.05 5.75
C GLN A 136 11.17 2.20 5.07
N ILE A 137 11.07 2.23 3.74
CA ILE A 137 10.15 1.37 2.98
C ILE A 137 10.50 -0.10 3.21
N LEU A 138 11.77 -0.47 3.06
CA LEU A 138 12.22 -1.86 3.21
C LEU A 138 12.14 -2.33 4.67
N ARG A 139 12.44 -1.47 5.65
CA ARG A 139 12.29 -1.77 7.09
C ARG A 139 10.83 -2.08 7.43
N GLY A 140 9.89 -1.24 6.99
CA GLY A 140 8.46 -1.52 7.11
C GLY A 140 8.04 -2.80 6.38
N LEU A 141 8.57 -3.03 5.18
CA LEU A 141 8.26 -4.21 4.38
C LEU A 141 8.79 -5.51 5.01
N LYS A 142 9.96 -5.49 5.66
CA LYS A 142 10.51 -6.61 6.42
C LYS A 142 9.55 -7.04 7.51
N TYR A 143 9.02 -6.08 8.28
CA TYR A 143 8.01 -6.36 9.30
C TYR A 143 6.76 -7.01 8.67
N ILE A 144 6.22 -6.44 7.58
CA ILE A 144 5.04 -6.97 6.87
C ILE A 144 5.29 -8.41 6.38
N HIS A 145 6.43 -8.66 5.74
CA HIS A 145 6.79 -9.97 5.19
C HIS A 145 7.10 -11.00 6.27
N SER A 146 7.68 -10.60 7.40
CA SER A 146 7.89 -11.48 8.55
C SER A 146 6.57 -11.95 9.18
N ALA A 147 5.53 -11.13 9.11
CA ALA A 147 4.17 -11.50 9.46
C ALA A 147 3.48 -12.38 8.41
N ASN A 148 4.19 -12.86 7.38
CA ASN A 148 3.62 -13.59 6.25
C ASN A 148 2.49 -12.85 5.52
N VAL A 149 2.56 -11.51 5.48
CA VAL A 149 1.62 -10.65 4.75
C VAL A 149 2.29 -10.09 3.49
N LEU A 150 1.51 -9.95 2.42
CA LEU A 150 1.86 -9.27 1.18
C LEU A 150 1.05 -7.98 1.11
N HIS A 151 1.67 -6.84 0.79
CA HIS A 151 0.95 -5.57 0.67
C HIS A 151 0.17 -5.48 -0.65
N ARG A 152 0.77 -5.90 -1.77
CA ARG A 152 0.17 -6.01 -3.12
C ARG A 152 -0.26 -4.71 -3.81
N ASP A 153 -0.01 -3.56 -3.21
CA ASP A 153 -0.37 -2.24 -3.77
C ASP A 153 0.60 -1.15 -3.28
N LEU A 154 1.89 -1.47 -3.16
CA LEU A 154 2.91 -0.49 -2.86
C LEU A 154 3.07 0.47 -4.05
N LYS A 155 2.95 1.76 -3.77
CA LYS A 155 3.11 2.87 -4.71
C LYS A 155 3.34 4.16 -3.94
N PRO A 156 3.88 5.23 -4.56
CA PRO A 156 4.21 6.48 -3.88
C PRO A 156 3.04 7.13 -3.12
N SER A 157 1.79 6.98 -3.57
CA SER A 157 0.62 7.53 -2.84
C SER A 157 0.27 6.78 -1.55
N ASN A 158 0.81 5.57 -1.38
CA ASN A 158 0.62 4.72 -0.20
C ASN A 158 1.82 4.80 0.77
N LEU A 159 2.72 5.75 0.54
CA LEU A 159 3.90 6.04 1.37
C LEU A 159 3.75 7.46 1.92
N LEU A 160 3.25 7.56 3.13
CA LEU A 160 2.98 8.82 3.81
C LEU A 160 4.27 9.37 4.42
N LEU A 161 4.42 10.68 4.42
CA LEU A 161 5.62 11.39 4.86
C LEU A 161 5.24 12.56 5.78
N ASN A 162 6.04 12.78 6.82
CA ASN A 162 5.94 13.97 7.66
C ASN A 162 7.07 14.98 7.37
N THR A 163 7.06 16.10 8.08
CA THR A 163 8.07 17.17 7.93
C THR A 163 9.49 16.77 8.32
N THR A 164 9.65 15.72 9.14
CA THR A 164 10.95 15.15 9.54
C THR A 164 11.42 14.01 8.63
N CYS A 165 10.72 13.76 7.51
CA CYS A 165 11.00 12.68 6.56
C CYS A 165 10.79 11.26 7.12
N ASP A 166 10.00 11.11 8.19
CA ASP A 166 9.53 9.80 8.63
C ASP A 166 8.48 9.28 7.65
N LEU A 167 8.62 8.02 7.28
CA LEU A 167 7.82 7.37 6.27
C LEU A 167 6.96 6.27 6.89
N LYS A 168 5.66 6.26 6.55
CA LYS A 168 4.71 5.22 6.94
C LYS A 168 3.99 4.63 5.73
N ILE A 169 4.03 3.30 5.63
CA ILE A 169 3.26 2.53 4.65
C ILE A 169 1.79 2.49 5.08
N CYS A 170 0.87 2.76 4.16
CA CYS A 170 -0.58 2.73 4.40
C CYS A 170 -1.36 1.98 3.31
N ASP A 171 -2.67 1.80 3.52
CA ASP A 171 -3.61 1.12 2.62
C ASP A 171 -3.37 -0.40 2.46
N PHE A 172 -3.79 -1.14 3.49
CA PHE A 172 -3.71 -2.60 3.52
C PHE A 172 -4.97 -3.29 2.96
N GLY A 173 -5.84 -2.56 2.24
CA GLY A 173 -7.11 -3.12 1.75
C GLY A 173 -6.92 -4.28 0.75
N LEU A 174 -5.83 -4.25 -0.02
CA LEU A 174 -5.47 -5.29 -0.99
C LEU A 174 -4.55 -6.37 -0.44
N ALA A 175 -4.07 -6.20 0.80
CA ALA A 175 -3.14 -7.13 1.42
C ALA A 175 -3.72 -8.54 1.55
N ARG A 176 -2.83 -9.54 1.56
CA ARG A 176 -3.16 -10.97 1.75
C ARG A 176 -2.09 -11.65 2.56
N VAL A 177 -2.46 -12.75 3.22
CA VAL A 177 -1.45 -13.69 3.75
C VAL A 177 -0.80 -14.36 2.55
N ALA A 178 0.52 -14.52 2.58
CA ALA A 178 1.23 -15.26 1.55
C ALA A 178 0.89 -16.75 1.72
N ASP A 179 0.25 -17.33 0.71
CA ASP A 179 -0.06 -18.76 0.65
C ASP A 179 0.52 -19.33 -0.65
N PRO A 180 1.71 -19.96 -0.58
CA PRO A 180 2.32 -20.59 -1.74
C PRO A 180 1.54 -21.79 -2.28
N ASP A 181 0.75 -22.46 -1.43
CA ASP A 181 0.09 -23.73 -1.73
C ASP A 181 -1.36 -23.56 -2.22
N HIS A 182 -2.08 -22.56 -1.69
CA HIS A 182 -3.45 -22.21 -2.06
C HIS A 182 -3.50 -20.78 -2.58
N ASP A 183 -2.91 -20.57 -3.75
CA ASP A 183 -2.94 -19.28 -4.39
C ASP A 183 -4.39 -18.92 -4.74
N HIS A 184 -4.90 -17.83 -4.16
CA HIS A 184 -6.29 -17.41 -4.29
C HIS A 184 -6.68 -17.34 -5.78
N THR A 185 -7.42 -18.35 -6.24
CA THR A 185 -7.82 -18.59 -7.64
C THR A 185 -8.84 -17.57 -8.16
N GLY A 186 -9.06 -16.49 -7.41
CA GLY A 186 -9.84 -15.36 -7.84
C GLY A 186 -9.22 -14.79 -9.10
N PHE A 187 -9.77 -15.21 -10.25
CA PHE A 187 -9.66 -14.54 -11.53
C PHE A 187 -9.57 -13.05 -11.25
N LEU A 188 -8.44 -12.44 -11.63
CA LEU A 188 -8.17 -11.01 -11.50
C LEU A 188 -9.28 -10.26 -12.23
N THR A 189 -10.40 -10.04 -11.55
CA THR A 189 -11.50 -9.20 -11.98
C THR A 189 -10.84 -7.87 -12.33
N GLU A 190 -10.99 -7.43 -13.57
CA GLU A 190 -10.31 -6.28 -14.16
C GLU A 190 -10.02 -5.18 -13.13
N TYR A 191 -8.80 -5.20 -12.55
CA TYR A 191 -8.52 -4.32 -11.44
C TYR A 191 -8.42 -2.88 -11.94
N VAL A 192 -9.32 -2.01 -11.46
CA VAL A 192 -9.46 -0.58 -11.76
C VAL A 192 -8.36 0.29 -11.08
N ALA A 193 -7.16 -0.26 -10.87
CA ALA A 193 -6.08 0.41 -10.15
C ALA A 193 -4.86 0.68 -11.05
N THR A 194 -3.99 1.58 -10.59
CA THR A 194 -2.70 1.90 -11.23
C THR A 194 -1.85 0.65 -11.38
N ARG A 195 -1.49 0.30 -12.62
CA ARG A 195 -0.76 -0.95 -12.96
C ARG A 195 0.76 -0.79 -12.93
N TRP A 196 1.26 0.44 -12.81
CA TRP A 196 2.66 0.80 -13.05
C TRP A 196 3.67 0.10 -12.12
N TYR A 197 3.21 -0.35 -10.96
CA TYR A 197 4.03 -1.00 -9.92
C TYR A 197 3.85 -2.53 -9.88
N ARG A 198 3.13 -3.11 -10.84
CA ARG A 198 2.88 -4.55 -10.89
C ARG A 198 4.04 -5.30 -11.53
N ALA A 199 4.41 -6.41 -10.90
CA ALA A 199 5.45 -7.31 -11.37
C ALA A 199 5.04 -8.08 -12.63
N PRO A 200 5.99 -8.46 -13.51
CA PRO A 200 5.69 -9.13 -14.77
C PRO A 200 4.92 -10.44 -14.59
N GLU A 201 5.21 -11.20 -13.53
CA GLU A 201 4.54 -12.45 -13.22
C GLU A 201 3.04 -12.28 -12.92
N ILE A 202 2.62 -11.11 -12.41
CA ILE A 202 1.20 -10.76 -12.23
C ILE A 202 0.49 -10.65 -13.59
N MET A 203 1.24 -10.35 -14.66
CA MET A 203 0.71 -10.31 -16.01
C MET A 203 0.91 -11.62 -16.80
N LEU A 204 1.65 -12.59 -16.28
CA LEU A 204 2.02 -13.78 -17.04
C LEU A 204 1.40 -15.03 -16.46
N ASN A 205 1.38 -15.14 -15.13
CA ASN A 205 0.89 -16.30 -14.43
C ASN A 205 -0.45 -16.00 -13.76
N SER A 206 -1.35 -16.98 -13.78
CA SER A 206 -2.58 -16.96 -12.99
C SER A 206 -2.35 -17.38 -11.53
N LYS A 207 -1.12 -17.83 -11.21
CA LYS A 207 -0.70 -18.34 -9.91
C LYS A 207 0.67 -17.80 -9.50
N GLY A 208 0.93 -17.61 -8.20
CA GLY A 208 2.25 -17.38 -7.62
C GLY A 208 2.44 -16.00 -6.98
N TYR A 209 1.49 -15.51 -6.18
CA TYR A 209 1.72 -14.28 -5.41
C TYR A 209 2.68 -14.57 -4.25
N THR A 210 3.94 -14.20 -4.42
CA THR A 210 4.95 -14.30 -3.36
C THR A 210 5.37 -12.92 -2.86
N LYS A 211 6.23 -12.88 -1.83
CA LYS A 211 6.88 -11.67 -1.33
C LYS A 211 7.61 -10.86 -2.41
N SER A 212 8.05 -11.52 -3.49
CA SER A 212 8.77 -10.88 -4.60
C SER A 212 7.97 -9.77 -5.29
N ILE A 213 6.63 -9.83 -5.28
CA ILE A 213 5.80 -8.83 -5.98
C ILE A 213 5.89 -7.46 -5.33
N ASP A 214 6.00 -7.41 -3.99
CA ASP A 214 6.18 -6.15 -3.26
C ASP A 214 7.58 -5.59 -3.52
N ILE A 215 8.61 -6.43 -3.61
CA ILE A 215 9.98 -6.01 -3.96
C ILE A 215 10.01 -5.36 -5.35
N TRP A 216 9.28 -5.92 -6.33
CA TRP A 216 9.17 -5.30 -7.64
C TRP A 216 8.55 -3.90 -7.55
N SER A 217 7.45 -3.76 -6.79
CA SER A 217 6.82 -2.46 -6.57
C SER A 217 7.79 -1.45 -5.93
N VAL A 218 8.60 -1.89 -4.95
CA VAL A 218 9.66 -1.06 -4.35
C VAL A 218 10.73 -0.67 -5.37
N GLY A 219 11.13 -1.57 -6.27
CA GLY A 219 12.03 -1.26 -7.38
C GLY A 219 11.46 -0.18 -8.32
N CYS A 220 10.16 -0.27 -8.66
CA CYS A 220 9.48 0.79 -9.41
C CYS A 220 9.47 2.13 -8.67
N ILE A 221 9.24 2.12 -7.35
CA ILE A 221 9.27 3.31 -6.51
C ILE A 221 10.69 3.91 -6.47
N LEU A 222 11.74 3.10 -6.34
CA LEU A 222 13.13 3.56 -6.38
C LEU A 222 13.45 4.24 -7.71
N ALA A 223 13.08 3.63 -8.84
CA ALA A 223 13.24 4.25 -10.16
C ALA A 223 12.49 5.58 -10.29
N GLU A 224 11.29 5.69 -9.70
CA GLU A 224 10.51 6.92 -9.69
C GLU A 224 11.14 7.99 -8.79
N MET A 225 11.71 7.62 -7.64
CA MET A 225 12.48 8.53 -6.79
C MET A 225 13.73 9.08 -7.48
N LEU A 226 14.40 8.26 -8.31
CA LEU A 226 15.59 8.66 -9.07
C LEU A 226 15.30 9.63 -10.22
N SER A 227 14.08 9.64 -10.77
CA SER A 227 13.75 10.36 -12.01
C SER A 227 12.51 11.25 -11.97
N ASN A 228 11.76 11.24 -10.86
CA ASN A 228 10.45 11.87 -10.70
C ASN A 228 9.40 11.40 -11.73
N ARG A 229 9.60 10.24 -12.37
CA ARG A 229 8.72 9.68 -13.40
C ARG A 229 8.51 8.18 -13.21
N PRO A 230 7.28 7.67 -13.39
CA PRO A 230 7.03 6.24 -13.33
C PRO A 230 7.81 5.52 -14.43
N ILE A 231 8.54 4.47 -14.07
CA ILE A 231 9.39 3.73 -15.01
C ILE A 231 8.59 2.89 -16.02
N PHE A 232 7.43 2.35 -15.62
CA PHE A 232 6.58 1.51 -16.46
C PHE A 232 5.13 2.03 -16.51
N PRO A 233 4.84 3.13 -17.24
CA PRO A 233 3.52 3.77 -17.26
C PRO A 233 2.53 3.12 -18.25
N GLY A 234 2.32 1.81 -18.15
CA GLY A 234 1.43 1.08 -19.07
C GLY A 234 -0.05 1.47 -18.95
N LYS A 235 -0.73 1.60 -20.10
CA LYS A 235 -2.15 1.99 -20.19
C LYS A 235 -3.11 0.83 -19.96
N HIS A 236 -2.71 -0.37 -20.35
CA HIS A 236 -3.46 -1.60 -20.17
C HIS A 236 -2.50 -2.78 -19.91
N TYR A 237 -3.06 -3.97 -19.67
CA TYR A 237 -2.30 -5.14 -19.23
C TYR A 237 -1.10 -5.48 -20.12
N LEU A 238 -1.33 -5.58 -21.43
CA LEU A 238 -0.29 -5.90 -22.39
C LEU A 238 0.74 -4.77 -22.56
N ASP A 239 0.29 -3.51 -22.46
CA ASP A 239 1.14 -2.34 -22.56
C ASP A 239 2.11 -2.25 -21.37
N GLN A 240 1.63 -2.58 -20.16
CA GLN A 240 2.47 -2.67 -18.96
C GLN A 240 3.64 -3.66 -19.17
N LEU A 241 3.35 -4.84 -19.70
CA LEU A 241 4.37 -5.84 -20.01
C LEU A 241 5.35 -5.33 -21.08
N ASN A 242 4.83 -4.67 -22.13
CA ASN A 242 5.68 -4.09 -23.18
C ASN A 242 6.64 -3.02 -22.67
N HIS A 243 6.19 -2.16 -21.74
CA HIS A 243 7.05 -1.18 -21.07
C HIS A 243 8.18 -1.86 -20.28
N ILE A 244 7.86 -2.92 -19.53
CA ILE A 244 8.84 -3.68 -18.76
C ILE A 244 9.90 -4.30 -19.68
N LEU A 245 9.48 -5.01 -20.72
CA LEU A 245 10.38 -5.63 -21.70
C LEU A 245 11.15 -4.61 -22.53
N GLY A 246 10.60 -3.40 -22.70
CA GLY A 246 11.29 -2.29 -23.35
C GLY A 246 12.52 -1.80 -22.59
N VAL A 247 12.58 -2.02 -21.27
CA VAL A 247 13.72 -1.66 -20.43
C VAL A 247 14.59 -2.87 -20.09
N LEU A 248 13.97 -3.95 -19.63
CA LEU A 248 14.69 -5.16 -19.21
C LEU A 248 15.23 -5.98 -20.39
N GLY A 249 14.69 -5.78 -21.59
CA GLY A 249 14.96 -6.61 -22.76
C GLY A 249 14.12 -7.88 -22.80
N SER A 250 14.36 -8.71 -23.81
CA SER A 250 13.74 -10.04 -23.92
C SER A 250 14.20 -10.94 -22.76
N PRO A 251 13.29 -11.71 -22.11
CA PRO A 251 13.66 -12.63 -21.05
C PRO A 251 14.60 -13.72 -21.59
N SER A 252 15.48 -14.24 -20.71
CA SER A 252 16.32 -15.38 -21.05
C SER A 252 15.47 -16.65 -21.19
N GLN A 253 16.00 -17.70 -21.84
CA GLN A 253 15.30 -18.98 -21.94
C GLN A 253 14.96 -19.56 -20.56
N GLU A 254 15.89 -19.47 -19.61
CA GLU A 254 15.69 -19.92 -18.23
C GLU A 254 14.53 -19.17 -17.54
N ASP A 255 14.39 -17.87 -17.79
CA ASP A 255 13.31 -17.07 -17.23
C ASP A 255 11.96 -17.38 -17.89
N LEU A 256 11.95 -17.70 -19.19
CA LEU A 256 10.75 -18.16 -19.91
C LEU A 256 10.28 -19.52 -19.40
N ASP A 257 11.21 -20.42 -19.11
CA ASP A 257 10.92 -21.77 -18.61
C ASP A 257 10.23 -21.75 -17.24
N CYS A 258 10.43 -20.69 -16.45
CA CYS A 258 9.74 -20.45 -15.18
C CYS A 258 8.27 -20.02 -15.33
N ILE A 259 7.83 -19.62 -16.54
CA ILE A 259 6.46 -19.17 -16.79
C ILE A 259 5.58 -20.40 -17.01
N ILE A 260 4.70 -20.70 -16.06
CA ILE A 260 3.83 -21.89 -16.08
C ILE A 260 2.75 -21.77 -17.17
N ASN A 261 2.28 -20.54 -17.44
CA ASN A 261 1.23 -20.30 -18.41
C ASN A 261 1.77 -20.37 -19.85
N GLU A 262 1.49 -21.47 -20.55
CA GLU A 262 1.92 -21.71 -21.93
C GLU A 262 1.53 -20.59 -22.89
N LYS A 263 0.32 -20.02 -22.77
CA LYS A 263 -0.11 -18.91 -23.64
C LYS A 263 0.73 -17.65 -23.42
N ALA A 264 1.07 -17.36 -22.16
CA ALA A 264 1.92 -16.22 -21.83
C ALA A 264 3.35 -16.44 -22.31
N ARG A 265 3.88 -17.67 -22.18
CA ARG A 265 5.19 -18.05 -22.70
C ARG A 265 5.26 -17.91 -24.21
N SER A 266 4.35 -18.52 -24.96
CA SER A 266 4.31 -18.43 -26.43
C SER A 266 4.12 -16.99 -26.92
N TYR A 267 3.35 -16.17 -26.19
CA TYR A 267 3.26 -14.74 -26.50
C TYR A 267 4.62 -14.05 -26.40
N LEU A 268 5.37 -14.26 -25.30
CA LEU A 268 6.70 -13.67 -25.12
C LEU A 268 7.71 -14.16 -26.17
N GLU A 269 7.68 -15.46 -26.51
CA GLU A 269 8.54 -16.04 -27.56
C GLU A 269 8.23 -15.47 -28.94
N SER A 270 6.98 -15.05 -29.20
CA SER A 270 6.58 -14.44 -30.48
C SER A 270 7.04 -12.99 -30.64
N LEU A 271 7.47 -12.33 -29.56
CA LEU A 271 7.89 -10.93 -29.61
C LEU A 271 9.28 -10.80 -30.26
N PRO A 272 9.52 -9.73 -31.04
CA PRO A 272 10.87 -9.42 -31.52
C PRO A 272 11.86 -9.27 -30.37
N TYR A 273 13.10 -9.71 -30.59
CA TYR A 273 14.17 -9.52 -29.62
C TYR A 273 14.38 -8.05 -29.26
N LYS A 274 14.50 -7.76 -27.96
CA LYS A 274 14.82 -6.43 -27.43
C LYS A 274 16.09 -6.49 -26.59
N PRO A 275 17.10 -5.65 -26.86
CA PRO A 275 18.25 -5.53 -25.97
C PRO A 275 17.83 -4.85 -24.66
N ARG A 276 18.54 -5.17 -23.58
CA ARG A 276 18.37 -4.48 -22.30
C ARG A 276 18.88 -3.05 -22.38
N VAL A 277 18.14 -2.11 -21.82
CA VAL A 277 18.58 -0.71 -21.66
C VAL A 277 19.44 -0.60 -20.39
N PRO A 278 20.68 -0.06 -20.47
CA PRO A 278 21.51 0.15 -19.30
C PRO A 278 20.87 1.13 -18.30
N TRP A 279 20.92 0.81 -17.00
CA TRP A 279 20.37 1.70 -15.97
C TRP A 279 21.02 3.08 -15.93
N THR A 280 22.30 3.16 -16.26
CA THR A 280 23.07 4.42 -16.34
C THR A 280 22.58 5.35 -17.45
N GLU A 281 21.93 4.82 -18.48
CA GLU A 281 21.31 5.61 -19.56
C GLU A 281 19.99 6.21 -19.08
N LEU A 282 19.19 5.44 -18.32
CA LEU A 282 17.91 5.89 -17.78
C LEU A 282 18.06 6.86 -16.61
N PHE A 283 19.09 6.67 -15.78
CA PHE A 283 19.34 7.43 -14.57
C PHE A 283 20.76 8.01 -14.55
N PRO A 284 21.08 8.95 -15.46
CA PRO A 284 22.41 9.53 -15.54
C PRO A 284 22.73 10.29 -14.24
N GLY A 285 23.86 9.95 -13.62
CA GLY A 285 24.34 10.58 -12.38
C GLY A 285 23.74 10.01 -11.08
N ALA A 286 22.94 8.94 -11.14
CA ALA A 286 22.53 8.20 -9.95
C ALA A 286 23.72 7.45 -9.30
N ASP A 287 23.67 7.24 -7.98
CA ASP A 287 24.65 6.42 -7.27
C ASP A 287 24.67 5.01 -7.86
N THR A 288 25.86 4.50 -8.19
CA THR A 288 26.01 3.19 -8.83
C THR A 288 25.51 2.04 -7.96
N ARG A 289 25.58 2.18 -6.63
CA ARG A 289 25.02 1.21 -5.66
C ARG A 289 23.50 1.24 -5.66
N ALA A 290 22.88 2.40 -5.87
CA ALA A 290 21.43 2.51 -6.04
C ALA A 290 20.98 1.77 -7.31
N LEU A 291 21.74 1.90 -8.40
CA LEU A 291 21.46 1.21 -9.66
C LEU A 291 21.67 -0.30 -9.57
N ASP A 292 22.65 -0.78 -8.80
CA ASP A 292 22.82 -2.22 -8.53
C ASP A 292 21.63 -2.77 -7.73
N LEU A 293 21.21 -2.07 -6.67
CA LEU A 293 20.03 -2.48 -5.90
C LEU A 293 18.76 -2.48 -6.77
N LEU A 294 18.57 -1.43 -7.58
CA LEU A 294 17.48 -1.35 -8.54
C LEU A 294 17.49 -2.51 -9.53
N HIS A 295 18.66 -2.90 -10.03
CA HIS A 295 18.83 -4.06 -10.91
C HIS A 295 18.31 -5.35 -10.25
N ARG A 296 18.69 -5.57 -8.98
CA ARG A 296 18.30 -6.76 -8.21
C ARG A 296 16.81 -6.78 -7.86
N MET A 297 16.21 -5.62 -7.59
CA MET A 297 14.77 -5.49 -7.35
C MET A 297 13.93 -5.67 -8.63
N LEU A 298 14.37 -5.09 -9.76
CA LEU A 298 13.70 -5.20 -11.06
C LEU A 298 14.24 -6.38 -11.88
N THR A 299 14.44 -7.52 -11.21
CA THR A 299 14.74 -8.79 -11.87
C THR A 299 13.44 -9.44 -12.34
N PHE A 300 13.40 -9.81 -13.64
CA PHE A 300 12.20 -10.35 -14.29
C PHE A 300 11.71 -11.63 -13.62
N ASN A 301 12.61 -12.59 -13.42
CA ASN A 301 12.29 -13.85 -12.76
C ASN A 301 12.11 -13.65 -11.25
N PRO A 302 10.91 -13.90 -10.68
CA PRO A 302 10.64 -13.64 -9.27
C PRO A 302 11.50 -14.47 -8.32
N HIS A 303 11.96 -15.65 -8.73
CA HIS A 303 12.80 -16.52 -7.89
C HIS A 303 14.25 -16.02 -7.76
N LYS A 304 14.70 -15.17 -8.68
CA LYS A 304 16.03 -14.54 -8.67
C LYS A 304 16.00 -13.12 -8.11
N ARG A 305 14.80 -12.62 -7.79
CA ARG A 305 14.61 -11.26 -7.28
C ARG A 305 15.05 -11.23 -5.82
N ILE A 306 15.80 -10.18 -5.47
CA ILE A 306 16.32 -9.97 -4.11
C ILE A 306 15.21 -10.00 -3.07
N THR A 307 15.48 -10.57 -1.89
CA THR A 307 14.54 -10.52 -0.76
C THR A 307 14.60 -9.17 -0.04
N VAL A 308 13.66 -8.93 0.88
CA VAL A 308 13.66 -7.67 1.66
C VAL A 308 14.86 -7.60 2.60
N GLU A 309 15.26 -8.72 3.20
CA GLU A 309 16.42 -8.82 4.09
C GLU A 309 17.73 -8.60 3.33
N GLU A 310 17.86 -9.22 2.15
CA GLU A 310 19.02 -9.01 1.28
C GLU A 310 19.10 -7.57 0.77
N ALA A 311 17.96 -6.94 0.49
CA ALA A 311 17.90 -5.54 0.07
C ALA A 311 18.32 -4.57 1.18
N LEU A 312 17.91 -4.82 2.43
CA LEU A 312 18.34 -4.04 3.59
C LEU A 312 19.85 -4.15 3.83
N ALA A 313 20.42 -5.35 3.66
CA ALA A 313 21.86 -5.58 3.80
C ALA A 313 22.70 -5.07 2.60
N HIS A 314 22.08 -4.46 1.59
CA HIS A 314 22.78 -4.01 0.38
C HIS A 314 23.70 -2.80 0.66
N PRO A 315 24.89 -2.69 0.03
CA PRO A 315 25.84 -1.58 0.24
C PRO A 315 25.31 -0.16 0.00
N TYR A 316 24.16 -0.02 -0.69
CA TYR A 316 23.51 1.28 -0.85
C TYR A 316 22.89 1.79 0.46
N LEU A 317 22.46 0.88 1.34
CA LEU A 317 21.78 1.18 2.60
C LEU A 317 22.68 1.00 3.83
N GLU A 318 23.99 0.79 3.62
CA GLU A 318 24.97 0.48 4.68
C GLU A 318 24.97 1.46 5.86
N GLN A 319 24.63 2.72 5.60
CA GLN A 319 24.59 3.78 6.63
C GLN A 319 23.40 3.66 7.59
N TYR A 320 22.35 2.95 7.20
CA TYR A 320 21.11 2.79 7.98
C TYR A 320 20.87 1.35 8.44
N TYR A 321 21.48 0.38 7.76
CA TYR A 321 21.29 -1.04 8.07
C TYR A 321 21.72 -1.38 9.50
N ASP A 322 20.74 -1.74 10.33
CA ASP A 322 20.96 -2.28 11.68
C ASP A 322 19.91 -3.36 11.96
N PRO A 323 20.28 -4.65 11.87
CA PRO A 323 19.37 -5.76 12.14
C PRO A 323 18.69 -5.72 13.52
N ASN A 324 19.31 -5.07 14.52
CA ASN A 324 18.74 -4.97 15.86
C ASN A 324 17.64 -3.90 15.96
N ASP A 325 17.69 -2.89 15.10
CA ASP A 325 16.67 -1.86 14.97
C ASP A 325 15.73 -2.14 13.78
N GLU A 326 15.71 -3.35 13.24
CA GLU A 326 14.82 -3.76 12.16
C GLU A 326 13.90 -4.90 12.61
N PRO A 327 12.88 -4.60 13.43
CA PRO A 327 12.07 -5.62 14.08
C PRO A 327 11.23 -6.43 13.09
N VAL A 328 10.90 -7.65 13.50
CA VAL A 328 9.98 -8.55 12.83
C VAL A 328 8.70 -8.69 13.65
N ALA A 329 7.61 -9.12 13.03
CA ALA A 329 6.38 -9.44 13.74
C ALA A 329 6.60 -10.66 14.65
N GLU A 330 6.02 -10.63 15.85
CA GLU A 330 6.15 -11.70 16.85
C GLU A 330 5.61 -13.04 16.34
N GLU A 331 4.53 -12.99 15.56
CA GLU A 331 3.88 -14.17 15.00
C GLU A 331 3.39 -13.90 13.58
N PRO A 332 3.45 -14.91 12.68
CA PRO A 332 2.83 -14.83 11.37
C PRO A 332 1.33 -14.54 11.47
N PHE A 333 0.84 -13.68 10.58
CA PHE A 333 -0.57 -13.38 10.43
C PHE A 333 -1.28 -14.58 9.80
N ARG A 334 -2.41 -14.98 10.39
CA ARG A 334 -3.29 -16.03 9.87
C ARG A 334 -4.70 -15.51 9.80
N PHE A 335 -5.33 -15.63 8.64
CA PHE A 335 -6.79 -15.52 8.57
C PHE A 335 -7.38 -16.85 8.99
N THR A 336 -8.25 -16.84 10.00
CA THR A 336 -8.97 -18.04 10.45
C THR A 336 -10.02 -18.50 9.42
N MET A 337 -10.42 -17.63 8.50
CA MET A 337 -11.42 -17.88 7.47
C MET A 337 -11.09 -17.12 6.18
N GLU A 338 -11.36 -17.73 5.03
CA GLU A 338 -11.24 -17.07 3.73
C GLU A 338 -12.36 -16.03 3.55
N LEU A 339 -11.97 -14.78 3.28
CA LEU A 339 -12.91 -13.66 3.17
C LEU A 339 -13.54 -13.52 1.78
N ASP A 340 -12.95 -14.16 0.77
CA ASP A 340 -13.19 -13.85 -0.65
C ASP A 340 -14.60 -14.23 -1.11
N ASN A 341 -15.23 -15.23 -0.48
CA ASN A 341 -16.56 -15.73 -0.82
C ASN A 341 -17.68 -15.33 0.17
N LEU A 342 -17.36 -14.51 1.19
CA LEU A 342 -18.35 -14.15 2.22
C LEU A 342 -19.30 -13.03 1.74
N PRO A 343 -20.62 -13.15 1.99
CA PRO A 343 -21.59 -12.09 1.72
C PRO A 343 -21.28 -10.79 2.47
N LYS A 344 -21.72 -9.65 1.92
CA LYS A 344 -21.46 -8.32 2.50
C LYS A 344 -22.05 -8.14 3.89
N GLU A 345 -23.17 -8.78 4.18
CA GLU A 345 -23.86 -8.77 5.48
C GLU A 345 -23.04 -9.51 6.54
N THR A 346 -22.42 -10.64 6.18
CA THR A 346 -21.50 -11.38 7.05
C THR A 346 -20.24 -10.56 7.30
N LEU A 347 -19.68 -9.95 6.27
CA LEU A 347 -18.51 -9.08 6.41
C LEU A 347 -18.81 -7.85 7.28
N LYS A 348 -20.01 -7.27 7.19
CA LYS A 348 -20.47 -6.17 8.07
C LYS A 348 -20.47 -6.60 9.54
N LYS A 349 -20.92 -7.82 9.84
CA LYS A 349 -20.86 -8.39 11.21
C LYS A 349 -19.43 -8.51 11.70
N PHE A 350 -18.54 -9.06 10.88
CA PHE A 350 -17.12 -9.18 11.25
C PHE A 350 -16.42 -7.85 11.43
N ILE A 351 -16.73 -6.84 10.61
CA ILE A 351 -16.24 -5.47 10.83
C ILE A 351 -16.72 -4.96 12.18
N PHE A 352 -18.01 -5.10 12.49
CA PHE A 352 -18.57 -4.65 13.76
C PHE A 352 -17.89 -5.33 14.97
N GLU A 353 -17.71 -6.66 14.93
CA GLU A 353 -17.03 -7.45 15.95
C GLU A 353 -15.57 -7.05 16.14
N GLU A 354 -14.83 -6.83 15.04
CA GLU A 354 -13.42 -6.42 15.12
C GLU A 354 -13.28 -5.03 15.74
N THR A 355 -14.18 -4.09 15.42
CA THR A 355 -14.18 -2.75 16.05
C THR A 355 -14.54 -2.79 17.54
N LEU A 356 -15.38 -3.74 17.96
CA LEU A 356 -15.67 -3.99 19.37
C LEU A 356 -14.45 -4.52 20.11
N LEU A 357 -13.80 -5.54 19.55
CA LEU A 357 -12.61 -6.14 20.12
C LEU A 357 -11.48 -5.11 20.29
N PHE A 358 -11.28 -4.26 19.28
CA PHE A 358 -10.31 -3.19 19.33
C PHE A 358 -10.57 -2.20 20.48
N LYS A 359 -11.83 -1.78 20.69
CA LYS A 359 -12.20 -0.91 21.82
C LYS A 359 -11.93 -1.59 23.16
N GLN A 360 -12.32 -2.85 23.31
CA GLN A 360 -12.11 -3.62 24.54
C GLN A 360 -10.62 -3.78 24.89
N LEU A 361 -9.77 -4.03 23.90
CA LEU A 361 -8.32 -4.15 24.12
C LEU A 361 -7.69 -2.82 24.54
N ASN A 362 -8.14 -1.69 23.98
CA ASN A 362 -7.63 -0.37 24.33
C ASN A 362 -8.17 0.20 25.65
N GLU A 363 -9.34 -0.23 26.11
CA GLU A 363 -9.86 0.14 27.44
C GLU A 363 -9.14 -0.60 28.57
N ASN A 364 -8.58 -1.78 28.28
CA ASN A 364 -7.88 -2.64 29.24
C ASN A 364 -6.35 -2.47 29.24
N ALA A 365 -5.81 -1.63 28.35
CA ALA A 365 -4.37 -1.33 28.21
C ALA A 365 -4.07 0.08 28.73
#